data_AF-A0A383ENB5-F1
#
_entry.id   AF-A0A383ENB5-F1
#
_cell.length_a   1.000
_cell.length_b   1.000
_cell.length_c   1.000
_cell.angle_alpha   90.00
_cell.angle_beta   90.00
_cell.angle_gamma   90.00
#
_symmetry.space_group_name_H-M   'P 1'
#
loop_
_entity.id
_entity.type
_entity.pdbx_description
1 polymer ?
#
loop_
_entity_poly.entity_id
_entity_poly.type
_entity_poly.pdbx_seq_one_letter_code
_entity_poly.pdbx_strand_id
1 'polypeptide(L)'
;RVIEARLSDAKFFWDKNKNQSLIKQIGKLKNLSFFNQLGTFYDKTQRLRKLASPVSDQLSLSKEKIEVASSICKVDLTSDLVGEFPELQGVMGRHFAIEQGFDEGVSTAISDHYLPIGINSKVPKKPISMAVSLIDKIDTLVGFFGINEKPTSSKDPFALRRIAIGLLRIVIENKLNVQLKDLINYSIVIYEEQNVKFINTLVTKEVLIFLKERFKNILKDKKIRNDIIE
;
A
#
# COMPACT_ATOMS: atom_id res chain seq x y z
N ARG A 1 27.53 -24.36 9.67
CA ARG A 1 26.91 -25.32 8.73
C ARG A 1 25.49 -24.95 8.27
N VAL A 2 24.47 -24.83 9.14
CA VAL A 2 23.09 -24.50 8.71
C VAL A 2 22.93 -23.02 8.29
N ILE A 3 23.55 -22.09 9.03
CA ILE A 3 23.51 -20.66 8.71
C ILE A 3 24.24 -20.37 7.39
N GLU A 4 25.39 -21.00 7.17
CA GLU A 4 26.17 -20.84 5.93
C GLU A 4 25.38 -21.30 4.69
N ALA A 5 24.67 -22.44 4.80
CA ALA A 5 23.81 -22.92 3.73
C ALA A 5 22.69 -21.91 3.42
N ARG A 6 21.96 -21.42 4.44
CA ARG A 6 20.91 -20.40 4.27
C ARG A 6 21.43 -19.10 3.67
N LEU A 7 22.60 -18.64 4.09
CA LEU A 7 23.22 -17.43 3.53
C LEU A 7 23.65 -17.65 2.07
N SER A 8 24.13 -18.85 1.73
CA SER A 8 24.45 -19.22 0.36
C SER A 8 23.20 -19.23 -0.53
N ASP A 9 22.09 -19.78 -0.04
CA ASP A 9 20.82 -19.80 -0.77
C ASP A 9 20.28 -18.38 -0.99
N ALA A 10 20.29 -17.55 0.06
CA ALA A 10 19.91 -16.13 -0.05
C ALA A 10 20.79 -15.38 -1.06
N LYS A 11 22.11 -15.63 -1.07
CA LYS A 11 23.03 -15.04 -2.04
C LYS A 11 22.73 -15.52 -3.47
N PHE A 12 22.46 -16.81 -3.65
CA PHE A 12 22.11 -17.38 -4.95
C PHE A 12 20.84 -16.73 -5.52
N PHE A 13 19.77 -16.64 -4.71
CA PHE A 13 18.54 -15.99 -5.13
C PHE A 13 18.73 -14.49 -5.39
N TRP A 14 19.51 -13.79 -4.56
CA TRP A 14 19.88 -12.39 -4.81
C TRP A 14 20.57 -12.20 -6.17
N ASP A 15 21.63 -12.97 -6.45
CA ASP A 15 22.40 -12.84 -7.69
C ASP A 15 21.55 -13.17 -8.94
N LYS A 16 20.58 -14.09 -8.79
CA LYS A 16 19.60 -14.41 -9.83
C LYS A 16 18.57 -13.30 -10.01
N ASN A 17 17.92 -12.84 -8.94
CA ASN A 17 16.77 -11.94 -9.02
C ASN A 17 17.18 -10.48 -9.28
N LYS A 18 18.36 -10.02 -8.84
CA LYS A 18 18.81 -8.62 -9.04
C LYS A 18 18.88 -8.23 -10.53
N ASN A 19 19.20 -9.19 -11.40
CA ASN A 19 19.30 -9.02 -12.85
C ASN A 19 17.94 -9.12 -13.58
N GLN A 20 16.85 -9.46 -12.88
CA GLN A 20 15.52 -9.58 -13.45
C GLN A 20 14.80 -8.23 -13.42
N SER A 21 14.67 -7.60 -14.59
CA SER A 21 14.03 -6.27 -14.73
C SER A 21 12.66 -6.19 -14.07
N LEU A 22 12.48 -5.32 -13.08
CA LEU A 22 11.21 -5.13 -12.36
C LEU A 22 10.06 -4.82 -13.33
N ILE A 23 10.30 -3.95 -14.32
CA ILE A 23 9.30 -3.59 -15.34
C ILE A 23 8.85 -4.83 -16.13
N LYS A 24 9.79 -5.67 -16.58
CA LYS A 24 9.45 -6.89 -17.33
C LYS A 24 8.73 -7.94 -16.47
N GLN A 25 8.93 -7.91 -15.16
CA GLN A 25 8.30 -8.84 -14.23
C GLN A 25 6.88 -8.42 -13.81
N ILE A 26 6.42 -7.18 -14.06
CA ILE A 26 5.06 -6.71 -13.69
C ILE A 26 3.99 -7.70 -14.17
N GLY A 27 4.10 -8.21 -15.39
CA GLY A 27 3.13 -9.17 -15.96
C GLY A 27 2.99 -10.46 -15.15
N LYS A 28 4.02 -10.89 -14.41
CA LYS A 28 3.95 -12.09 -13.57
C LYS A 28 3.07 -11.92 -12.34
N LEU A 29 2.76 -10.68 -11.94
CA LEU A 29 1.83 -10.41 -10.84
C LEU A 29 0.40 -10.91 -11.13
N LYS A 30 0.07 -11.21 -12.40
CA LYS A 30 -1.19 -11.86 -12.78
C LYS A 30 -1.33 -13.27 -12.20
N ASN A 31 -0.21 -13.91 -11.88
CA ASN A 31 -0.20 -15.26 -11.31
C ASN A 31 -0.36 -15.25 -9.78
N LEU A 32 -0.36 -14.07 -9.15
CA LEU A 32 -0.47 -13.93 -7.70
C LEU A 32 -1.83 -13.31 -7.36
N SER A 33 -2.70 -14.12 -6.74
CA SER A 33 -4.00 -13.66 -6.24
C SER A 33 -3.79 -12.60 -5.15
N PHE A 34 -4.46 -11.45 -5.27
CA PHE A 34 -4.50 -10.45 -4.20
C PHE A 34 -5.56 -10.84 -3.18
N PHE A 35 -6.80 -10.99 -3.61
CA PHE A 35 -7.90 -11.49 -2.78
C PHE A 35 -9.06 -11.95 -3.66
N ASN A 36 -9.86 -12.89 -3.15
CA ASN A 36 -11.07 -13.33 -3.84
C ASN A 36 -11.97 -12.10 -4.15
N GLN A 37 -12.46 -12.00 -5.39
CA GLN A 37 -13.24 -10.86 -5.90
C GLN A 37 -12.46 -9.54 -6.12
N LEU A 38 -11.23 -9.37 -5.61
CA LEU A 38 -10.42 -8.14 -5.82
C LEU A 38 -9.30 -8.30 -6.86
N GLY A 39 -9.21 -9.50 -7.46
CA GLY A 39 -8.30 -9.82 -8.54
C GLY A 39 -6.90 -10.19 -8.07
N THR A 40 -5.92 -9.89 -8.90
CA THR A 40 -4.51 -10.23 -8.75
C THR A 40 -3.69 -9.04 -8.24
N PHE A 41 -2.43 -9.27 -7.87
CA PHE A 41 -1.50 -8.16 -7.60
C PHE A 41 -1.20 -7.32 -8.84
N TYR A 42 -1.35 -7.88 -10.05
CA TYR A 42 -1.28 -7.09 -11.28
C TYR A 42 -2.43 -6.09 -11.32
N ASP A 43 -3.66 -6.55 -11.09
CA ASP A 43 -4.84 -5.68 -11.09
C ASP A 43 -4.68 -4.58 -10.04
N LYS A 44 -4.25 -4.95 -8.84
CA LYS A 44 -3.95 -4.01 -7.75
C LYS A 44 -2.95 -2.94 -8.18
N THR A 45 -1.78 -3.31 -8.70
CA THR A 45 -0.76 -2.32 -9.11
C THR A 45 -1.24 -1.41 -10.23
N GLN A 46 -2.11 -1.87 -11.14
CA GLN A 46 -2.76 -0.99 -12.12
C GLN A 46 -3.69 0.03 -11.45
N ARG A 47 -4.42 -0.35 -10.40
CA ARG A 47 -5.24 0.60 -9.64
C ARG A 47 -4.39 1.61 -8.89
N LEU A 48 -3.31 1.15 -8.24
CA LEU A 48 -2.37 2.03 -7.55
C LEU A 48 -1.77 3.05 -8.52
N ARG A 49 -1.38 2.62 -9.73
CA ARG A 49 -0.86 3.51 -10.77
C ARG A 49 -1.91 4.56 -11.18
N LYS A 50 -3.18 4.19 -11.38
CA LYS A 50 -4.23 5.18 -11.72
C LYS A 50 -4.47 6.18 -10.59
N LEU A 51 -4.45 5.73 -9.34
CA LEU A 51 -4.56 6.57 -8.14
C LEU A 51 -3.40 7.58 -7.99
N ALA A 52 -2.28 7.38 -8.69
CA ALA A 52 -1.15 8.31 -8.67
C ALA A 52 -1.55 9.71 -9.14
N SER A 53 -2.45 9.84 -10.14
CA SER A 53 -2.83 11.14 -10.69
C SER A 53 -3.50 12.05 -9.65
N PRO A 54 -4.66 11.70 -9.05
CA PRO A 54 -5.29 12.59 -8.09
C PRO A 54 -4.46 12.80 -6.82
N VAL A 55 -3.64 11.82 -6.41
CA VAL A 55 -2.74 11.99 -5.26
C VAL A 55 -1.59 12.95 -5.60
N SER A 56 -1.05 12.89 -6.82
CA SER A 56 -0.02 13.82 -7.27
C SER A 56 -0.52 15.25 -7.29
N ASP A 57 -1.77 15.46 -7.73
CA ASP A 57 -2.41 16.78 -7.79
C ASP A 57 -2.62 17.34 -6.37
N GLN A 58 -3.18 16.55 -5.46
CA GLN A 58 -3.44 16.98 -4.08
C GLN A 58 -2.16 17.26 -3.28
N LEU A 59 -1.08 16.51 -3.54
CA LEU A 59 0.18 16.65 -2.81
C LEU A 59 1.21 17.52 -3.53
N SER A 60 0.92 18.02 -4.74
CA SER A 60 1.87 18.76 -5.60
C SER A 60 3.19 18.00 -5.82
N LEU A 61 3.08 16.70 -6.13
CA LEU A 61 4.21 15.79 -6.34
C LEU A 61 4.33 15.34 -7.80
N SER A 62 5.48 14.78 -8.17
CA SER A 62 5.68 14.20 -9.51
C SER A 62 4.78 12.98 -9.71
N LYS A 63 3.77 13.13 -10.57
CA LYS A 63 2.89 12.04 -11.03
C LYS A 63 3.69 10.87 -11.58
N GLU A 64 4.66 11.14 -12.45
CA GLU A 64 5.49 10.12 -13.11
C GLU A 64 6.21 9.24 -12.08
N LYS A 65 6.86 9.83 -11.07
CA LYS A 65 7.56 9.07 -10.03
C LYS A 65 6.60 8.21 -9.21
N ILE A 66 5.40 8.72 -8.90
CA ILE A 66 4.39 7.95 -8.16
C ILE A 66 3.87 6.80 -9.03
N GLU A 67 3.57 7.04 -10.32
CA GLU A 67 3.12 6.00 -11.23
C GLU A 67 4.14 4.87 -11.38
N VAL A 68 5.42 5.22 -11.58
CA VAL A 68 6.50 4.23 -11.69
C VAL A 68 6.60 3.42 -10.41
N ALA A 69 6.68 4.07 -9.25
CA ALA A 69 6.77 3.40 -7.96
C ALA A 69 5.56 2.49 -7.71
N SER A 70 4.34 2.98 -7.90
CA SER A 70 3.09 2.21 -7.74
C SER A 70 3.00 1.00 -8.68
N SER A 71 3.61 1.07 -9.86
CA SER A 71 3.60 -0.02 -10.83
C SER A 71 4.53 -1.16 -10.43
N ILE A 72 5.65 -0.86 -9.77
CA ILE A 72 6.69 -1.84 -9.43
C ILE A 72 6.70 -2.24 -7.95
N CYS A 73 5.96 -1.56 -7.07
CA CYS A 73 6.06 -1.71 -5.62
C CYS A 73 5.66 -3.09 -5.07
N LYS A 74 5.09 -3.98 -5.88
CA LYS A 74 4.72 -5.35 -5.48
C LYS A 74 5.45 -6.42 -6.30
N VAL A 75 6.32 -6.03 -7.24
CA VAL A 75 6.96 -6.96 -8.19
C VAL A 75 7.90 -7.95 -7.52
N ASP A 76 8.53 -7.54 -6.41
CA ASP A 76 9.40 -8.41 -5.63
C ASP A 76 8.71 -9.67 -5.10
N LEU A 77 7.38 -9.67 -4.97
CA LEU A 77 6.58 -10.86 -4.68
C LEU A 77 6.76 -12.00 -5.68
N THR A 78 7.20 -11.72 -6.91
CA THR A 78 7.44 -12.75 -7.92
C THR A 78 8.88 -13.28 -7.89
N SER A 79 9.71 -12.78 -6.97
CA SER A 79 11.10 -13.21 -6.85
C SER A 79 11.20 -14.49 -6.03
N ASP A 80 12.16 -15.34 -6.39
CA ASP A 80 12.44 -16.57 -5.65
C ASP A 80 12.89 -16.24 -4.21
N LEU A 81 13.65 -15.15 -4.05
CA LEU A 81 14.13 -14.69 -2.75
C LEU A 81 12.99 -14.33 -1.79
N VAL A 82 11.96 -13.62 -2.25
CA VAL A 82 10.78 -13.29 -1.40
C VAL A 82 9.89 -14.52 -1.22
N GLY A 83 9.88 -15.46 -2.18
CA GLY A 83 9.24 -16.76 -2.02
C GLY A 83 9.84 -17.56 -0.86
N GLU A 84 11.17 -17.56 -0.73
CA GLU A 84 11.89 -18.24 0.35
C GLU A 84 11.89 -17.45 1.67
N PHE A 85 11.99 -16.11 1.59
CA PHE A 85 12.05 -15.19 2.73
C PHE A 85 10.95 -14.11 2.63
N PRO A 86 9.68 -14.44 2.91
CA PRO A 86 8.57 -13.50 2.77
C PRO A 86 8.71 -12.22 3.61
N GLU A 87 9.43 -12.27 4.73
CA GLU A 87 9.72 -11.13 5.59
C GLU A 87 10.55 -10.03 4.91
N LEU A 88 11.23 -10.35 3.80
CA LEU A 88 12.04 -9.41 3.03
C LEU A 88 11.24 -8.68 1.94
N GLN A 89 9.93 -8.92 1.84
CA GLN A 89 9.04 -8.18 0.95
C GLN A 89 9.17 -6.66 1.16
N GLY A 90 9.13 -5.89 0.07
CA GLY A 90 9.37 -4.46 0.00
C GLY A 90 10.86 -4.10 0.10
N VAL A 91 11.56 -4.68 1.09
CA VAL A 91 13.01 -4.45 1.29
C VAL A 91 13.79 -4.92 0.08
N MET A 92 13.54 -6.15 -0.41
CA MET A 92 14.22 -6.64 -1.61
C MET A 92 13.80 -5.87 -2.85
N GLY A 93 12.52 -5.49 -2.97
CA GLY A 93 12.04 -4.65 -4.07
C GLY A 93 12.81 -3.34 -4.19
N ARG A 94 13.10 -2.67 -3.05
CA ARG A 94 13.96 -1.47 -3.02
C ARG A 94 15.37 -1.77 -3.52
N HIS A 95 15.98 -2.85 -3.04
CA HIS A 95 17.35 -3.20 -3.44
C HIS A 95 17.45 -3.58 -4.92
N PHE A 96 16.46 -4.31 -5.46
CA PHE A 96 16.38 -4.60 -6.89
C PHE A 96 16.23 -3.33 -7.73
N ALA A 97 15.40 -2.37 -7.28
CA ALA A 97 15.23 -1.10 -7.97
C ALA A 97 16.52 -0.27 -7.98
N ILE A 98 17.25 -0.22 -6.86
CA ILE A 98 18.55 0.46 -6.79
C ILE A 98 19.56 -0.16 -7.77
N GLU A 99 19.68 -1.49 -7.77
CA GLU A 99 20.60 -2.21 -8.67
C GLU A 99 20.27 -1.97 -10.15
N GLN A 100 18.99 -1.78 -10.47
CA GLN A 100 18.50 -1.50 -11.82
C GLN A 100 18.55 -0.02 -12.20
N GLY A 101 19.09 0.85 -11.34
CA GLY A 101 19.30 2.27 -11.62
C GLY A 101 18.06 3.16 -11.49
N PHE A 102 17.01 2.71 -10.77
CA PHE A 102 15.85 3.56 -10.50
C PHE A 102 16.21 4.70 -9.54
N ASP A 103 15.50 5.83 -9.70
CA ASP A 103 15.59 6.98 -8.79
C ASP A 103 15.47 6.56 -7.31
N GLU A 104 16.26 7.18 -6.44
CA GLU A 104 16.28 6.85 -5.00
C GLU A 104 14.90 7.00 -4.35
N GLY A 105 14.13 8.02 -4.75
CA GLY A 105 12.78 8.26 -4.24
C GLY A 105 11.79 7.17 -4.65
N VAL A 106 11.88 6.71 -5.90
CA VAL A 106 11.10 5.57 -6.41
C VAL A 106 11.48 4.28 -5.70
N SER A 107 12.77 3.98 -5.62
CA SER A 107 13.29 2.77 -4.98
C SER A 107 12.90 2.71 -3.50
N THR A 108 13.01 3.82 -2.78
CA THR A 108 12.63 3.91 -1.37
C THR A 108 11.13 3.74 -1.16
N ALA A 109 10.31 4.24 -2.09
CA ALA A 109 8.86 4.06 -2.02
C ALA A 109 8.41 2.59 -2.09
N ILE A 110 9.18 1.70 -2.74
CA ILE A 110 8.89 0.26 -2.84
C ILE A 110 9.00 -0.45 -1.49
N SER A 111 9.88 -0.03 -0.59
CA SER A 111 9.90 -0.58 0.77
C SER A 111 8.93 0.17 1.68
N ASP A 112 8.87 1.49 1.54
CA ASP A 112 8.18 2.35 2.48
C ASP A 112 6.66 2.37 2.30
N HIS A 113 6.09 1.92 1.18
CA HIS A 113 4.62 1.92 1.02
C HIS A 113 3.92 0.98 2.00
N TYR A 114 4.62 -0.02 2.52
CA TYR A 114 4.10 -0.85 3.62
C TYR A 114 3.95 -0.07 4.92
N LEU A 115 4.80 0.93 5.16
CA LEU A 115 4.79 1.72 6.38
C LEU A 115 3.56 2.65 6.46
N PRO A 116 3.07 2.95 7.66
CA PRO A 116 3.41 2.31 8.93
C PRO A 116 2.74 0.93 9.05
N ILE A 117 3.45 -0.03 9.63
CA ILE A 117 2.96 -1.42 9.85
C ILE A 117 2.28 -1.61 11.22
N GLY A 118 2.16 -0.56 12.02
CA GLY A 118 1.60 -0.61 13.37
C GLY A 118 1.61 0.75 14.06
N ILE A 119 1.12 0.79 15.30
CA ILE A 119 0.94 2.05 16.06
C ILE A 119 2.27 2.74 16.37
N ASN A 120 3.31 1.99 16.71
CA ASN A 120 4.65 2.52 17.02
C ASN A 120 5.63 2.42 15.84
N SER A 121 5.14 2.02 14.67
CA SER A 121 5.96 1.88 13.47
C SER A 121 6.32 3.26 12.89
N LYS A 122 7.45 3.33 12.19
CA LYS A 122 7.86 4.51 11.43
C LYS A 122 6.79 4.87 10.41
N VAL A 123 6.53 6.16 10.25
CA VAL A 123 5.70 6.71 9.17
C VAL A 123 6.62 7.11 8.01
N PRO A 124 6.26 6.80 6.74
CA PRO A 124 7.05 7.24 5.61
C PRO A 124 7.16 8.77 5.60
N LYS A 125 8.38 9.28 5.40
CA LYS A 125 8.68 10.72 5.39
C LYS A 125 9.06 11.24 4.00
N LYS A 126 9.52 10.36 3.11
CA LYS A 126 9.88 10.74 1.74
C LYS A 126 8.60 11.00 0.93
N PRO A 127 8.53 12.04 0.07
CA PRO A 127 7.31 12.42 -0.64
C PRO A 127 6.66 11.29 -1.45
N ILE A 128 7.45 10.59 -2.26
CA ILE A 128 6.94 9.48 -3.09
C ILE A 128 6.50 8.30 -2.21
N SER A 129 7.27 7.96 -1.17
CA SER A 129 6.88 6.94 -0.18
C SER A 129 5.54 7.24 0.49
N MET A 130 5.30 8.50 0.89
CA MET A 130 4.03 8.92 1.50
C MET A 130 2.87 8.73 0.52
N ALA A 131 3.05 9.16 -0.73
CA ALA A 131 2.03 9.05 -1.77
C ALA A 131 1.67 7.58 -2.06
N VAL A 132 2.66 6.72 -2.34
CA VAL A 132 2.42 5.32 -2.68
C VAL A 132 1.83 4.55 -1.49
N SER A 133 2.27 4.85 -0.27
CA SER A 133 1.68 4.27 0.94
C SER A 133 0.20 4.65 1.10
N LEU A 134 -0.12 5.93 0.92
CA LEU A 134 -1.49 6.44 1.02
C LEU A 134 -2.39 5.78 -0.04
N ILE A 135 -1.89 5.66 -1.27
CA ILE A 135 -2.57 4.98 -2.38
C ILE A 135 -2.85 3.51 -2.06
N ASP A 136 -1.84 2.73 -1.61
CA ASP A 136 -2.00 1.30 -1.32
C ASP A 136 -3.01 1.04 -0.19
N LYS A 137 -3.01 1.91 0.83
CA LYS A 137 -3.94 1.79 1.97
C LYS A 137 -5.36 2.20 1.59
N ILE A 138 -5.55 3.24 0.78
CA ILE A 138 -6.87 3.63 0.28
C ILE A 138 -7.45 2.53 -0.61
N ASP A 139 -6.69 2.04 -1.60
CA ASP A 139 -7.12 0.94 -2.49
C ASP A 139 -7.59 -0.27 -1.68
N THR A 140 -6.79 -0.68 -0.68
CA THR A 140 -7.12 -1.83 0.17
C THR A 140 -8.39 -1.60 0.98
N LEU A 141 -8.54 -0.43 1.63
CA LEU A 141 -9.76 -0.13 2.40
C LEU A 141 -11.00 -0.12 1.50
N VAL A 142 -10.92 0.51 0.33
CA VAL A 142 -12.03 0.59 -0.61
C VAL A 142 -12.41 -0.79 -1.15
N GLY A 143 -11.44 -1.59 -1.57
CA GLY A 143 -11.69 -2.93 -2.09
C GLY A 143 -12.40 -3.82 -1.08
N PHE A 144 -11.86 -3.95 0.13
CA PHE A 144 -12.44 -4.82 1.16
C PHE A 144 -13.82 -4.35 1.63
N PHE A 145 -14.05 -3.04 1.77
CA PHE A 145 -15.38 -2.53 2.08
C PHE A 145 -16.36 -2.74 0.91
N GLY A 146 -15.90 -2.63 -0.33
CA GLY A 146 -16.69 -2.86 -1.54
C GLY A 146 -17.24 -4.28 -1.66
N ILE A 147 -16.45 -5.29 -1.27
CA ILE A 147 -16.87 -6.70 -1.24
C ILE A 147 -17.48 -7.12 0.11
N ASN A 148 -17.76 -6.14 1.00
CA ASN A 148 -18.35 -6.34 2.32
C ASN A 148 -17.51 -7.19 3.31
N GLU A 149 -16.20 -7.28 3.09
CA GLU A 149 -15.22 -7.90 4.00
C GLU A 149 -14.66 -6.88 5.01
N LYS A 150 -15.58 -6.11 5.62
CA LYS A 150 -15.25 -5.06 6.60
C LYS A 150 -15.05 -5.66 8.01
N PRO A 151 -14.26 -5.02 8.89
CA PRO A 151 -14.04 -5.54 10.23
C PRO A 151 -15.32 -5.49 11.06
N THR A 152 -15.55 -6.53 11.85
CA THR A 152 -16.62 -6.55 12.87
C THR A 152 -16.07 -6.07 14.20
N SER A 153 -16.90 -5.88 15.23
CA SER A 153 -16.45 -5.49 16.58
C SER A 153 -15.35 -6.43 17.11
N SER A 154 -15.53 -7.74 16.95
CA SER A 154 -14.64 -8.78 17.50
C SER A 154 -13.54 -9.26 16.55
N LYS A 155 -13.66 -9.07 15.22
CA LYS A 155 -12.71 -9.62 14.25
C LYS A 155 -12.24 -8.62 13.20
N ASP A 156 -10.96 -8.67 12.89
CA ASP A 156 -10.34 -7.94 11.77
C ASP A 156 -9.28 -8.85 11.10
N PRO A 157 -9.73 -9.87 10.35
CA PRO A 157 -8.83 -10.87 9.77
C PRO A 157 -7.84 -10.29 8.75
N PHE A 158 -8.17 -9.15 8.13
CA PHE A 158 -7.37 -8.50 7.10
C PHE A 158 -6.63 -7.26 7.59
N ALA A 159 -6.60 -7.05 8.91
CA ALA A 159 -5.92 -5.93 9.56
C ALA A 159 -6.33 -4.53 9.04
N LEU A 160 -7.57 -4.35 8.59
CA LEU A 160 -8.06 -3.10 8.03
C LEU A 160 -8.07 -1.97 9.07
N ARG A 161 -8.21 -2.28 10.37
CA ARG A 161 -8.05 -1.30 11.45
C ARG A 161 -6.65 -0.73 11.48
N ARG A 162 -5.64 -1.59 11.36
CA ARG A 162 -4.23 -1.22 11.35
C ARG A 162 -3.90 -0.41 10.10
N ILE A 163 -4.45 -0.79 8.94
CA ILE A 163 -4.32 -0.04 7.68
C ILE A 163 -4.92 1.36 7.82
N ALA A 164 -6.13 1.49 8.35
CA ALA A 164 -6.79 2.78 8.54
C ALA A 164 -6.04 3.68 9.53
N ILE A 165 -5.56 3.14 10.66
CA ILE A 165 -4.69 3.89 11.58
C ILE A 165 -3.43 4.33 10.86
N GLY A 166 -2.81 3.46 10.05
CA GLY A 166 -1.62 3.80 9.29
C GLY A 166 -1.85 4.92 8.26
N LEU A 167 -2.97 4.88 7.55
CA LEU A 167 -3.39 5.95 6.64
C LEU A 167 -3.54 7.29 7.38
N LEU A 168 -4.26 7.30 8.51
CA LEU A 168 -4.45 8.50 9.32
C LEU A 168 -3.11 9.03 9.86
N ARG A 169 -2.21 8.17 10.30
CA ARG A 169 -0.87 8.56 10.78
C ARG A 169 -0.05 9.21 9.68
N ILE A 170 -0.10 8.72 8.44
CA ILE A 170 0.58 9.35 7.30
C ILE A 170 0.06 10.77 7.09
N VAL A 171 -1.26 10.97 7.10
CA VAL A 171 -1.88 12.29 6.91
C VAL A 171 -1.51 13.23 8.07
N ILE A 172 -1.68 12.78 9.31
CA ILE A 172 -1.51 13.62 10.51
C ILE A 172 -0.03 13.95 10.77
N GLU A 173 0.85 12.95 10.79
CA GLU A 173 2.26 13.14 11.17
C GLU A 173 3.08 13.85 10.10
N ASN A 174 2.62 13.83 8.85
CA ASN A 174 3.23 14.59 7.76
C ASN A 174 2.47 15.87 7.41
N LYS A 175 1.39 16.19 8.16
CA LYS A 175 0.55 17.38 7.97
C LYS A 175 0.05 17.54 6.53
N LEU A 176 -0.37 16.43 5.92
CA LEU A 176 -0.85 16.41 4.55
C LEU A 176 -2.26 17.00 4.47
N ASN A 177 -2.52 17.81 3.46
CA ASN A 177 -3.86 18.26 3.12
C ASN A 177 -4.41 17.35 2.01
N VAL A 178 -5.28 16.41 2.37
CA VAL A 178 -5.77 15.36 1.45
C VAL A 178 -7.28 15.23 1.55
N GLN A 179 -7.96 15.28 0.41
CA GLN A 179 -9.40 15.05 0.32
C GLN A 179 -9.67 13.55 0.19
N LEU A 180 -9.73 12.85 1.32
CA LEU A 180 -9.90 11.40 1.37
C LEU A 180 -11.17 10.92 0.66
N LYS A 181 -12.26 11.69 0.73
CA LYS A 181 -13.52 11.36 0.03
C LYS A 181 -13.31 11.24 -1.48
N ASP A 182 -12.56 12.17 -2.07
CA ASP A 182 -12.31 12.19 -3.51
C ASP A 182 -11.45 11.00 -3.94
N LEU A 183 -10.41 10.69 -3.16
CA LEU A 183 -9.55 9.53 -3.42
C LEU A 183 -10.29 8.20 -3.27
N ILE A 184 -11.17 8.10 -2.26
CA ILE A 184 -12.03 6.92 -2.07
C ILE A 184 -12.99 6.75 -3.25
N ASN A 185 -13.68 7.82 -3.65
CA ASN A 185 -14.59 7.79 -4.80
C ASN A 185 -13.85 7.40 -6.09
N TYR A 186 -12.67 7.98 -6.33
CA TYR A 186 -11.86 7.65 -7.50
C TYR A 186 -11.39 6.19 -7.47
N SER A 187 -11.02 5.68 -6.30
CA SER A 187 -10.67 4.25 -6.14
C SER A 187 -11.85 3.34 -6.47
N ILE A 188 -13.09 3.70 -6.11
CA ILE A 188 -14.30 2.93 -6.46
C ILE A 188 -14.45 2.84 -7.99
N VAL A 189 -14.35 3.99 -8.69
CA VAL A 189 -14.43 4.02 -10.16
C VAL A 189 -13.39 3.11 -10.79
N ILE A 190 -12.15 3.14 -10.29
CA ILE A 190 -11.07 2.29 -10.81
C ILE A 190 -11.38 0.78 -10.60
N TYR A 191 -11.98 0.41 -9.47
CA TYR A 191 -12.41 -0.97 -9.23
C TYR A 191 -13.51 -1.40 -10.22
N GLU A 192 -14.47 -0.52 -10.48
CA GLU A 192 -15.55 -0.74 -11.46
C GLU A 192 -15.00 -0.88 -12.89
N GLU A 193 -14.00 -0.07 -13.27
CA GLU A 193 -13.29 -0.21 -14.55
C GLU A 193 -12.59 -1.57 -14.72
N GLN A 194 -12.24 -2.23 -13.61
CA GLN A 194 -11.69 -3.59 -13.59
C GLN A 194 -12.79 -4.67 -13.50
N ASN A 195 -14.07 -4.29 -13.66
CA ASN A 195 -15.23 -5.16 -13.54
C ASN A 195 -15.39 -5.81 -12.14
N VAL A 196 -14.80 -5.21 -11.10
CA VAL A 196 -15.03 -5.67 -9.73
C VAL A 196 -16.44 -5.26 -9.30
N LYS A 197 -17.26 -6.24 -8.96
CA LYS A 197 -18.64 -6.01 -8.51
C LYS A 197 -18.64 -5.72 -7.02
N PHE A 198 -18.84 -4.46 -6.66
CA PHE A 198 -19.10 -4.09 -5.27
C PHE A 198 -20.51 -4.47 -4.86
N ILE A 199 -20.58 -5.28 -3.81
CA ILE A 199 -21.83 -5.68 -3.15
C ILE A 199 -22.32 -4.54 -2.26
N ASN A 200 -21.40 -3.79 -1.68
CA ASN A 200 -21.68 -2.65 -0.83
C ASN A 200 -21.81 -1.38 -1.68
N THR A 201 -22.98 -0.74 -1.66
CA THR A 201 -23.22 0.54 -2.36
C THR A 201 -22.86 1.77 -1.51
N LEU A 202 -22.52 1.57 -0.23
CA LEU A 202 -22.22 2.63 0.74
C LEU A 202 -20.74 2.72 1.09
N VAL A 203 -19.84 2.18 0.24
CA VAL A 203 -18.38 2.10 0.48
C VAL A 203 -17.80 3.43 0.98
N THR A 204 -18.03 4.53 0.26
CA THR A 204 -17.50 5.84 0.62
C THR A 204 -17.94 6.26 2.03
N LYS A 205 -19.23 6.10 2.33
CA LYS A 205 -19.79 6.48 3.63
C LYS A 205 -19.20 5.62 4.74
N GLU A 206 -19.15 4.31 4.56
CA GLU A 206 -18.66 3.38 5.57
C GLU A 206 -17.16 3.52 5.83
N VAL A 207 -16.33 3.68 4.79
CA VAL A 207 -14.89 3.92 4.94
C VAL A 207 -14.64 5.24 5.67
N LEU A 208 -15.38 6.31 5.35
CA LEU A 208 -15.22 7.60 6.04
C LEU A 208 -15.65 7.52 7.52
N ILE A 209 -16.76 6.84 7.84
CA ILE A 209 -17.18 6.60 9.23
C ILE A 209 -16.10 5.82 9.97
N PHE A 210 -15.61 4.74 9.35
CA PHE A 210 -14.54 3.91 9.89
C PHE A 210 -13.27 4.72 10.19
N LEU A 211 -12.84 5.58 9.26
CA LEU A 211 -11.71 6.46 9.48
C LEU A 211 -11.99 7.51 10.57
N LYS A 212 -13.18 8.11 10.61
CA LYS A 212 -13.57 9.11 11.61
C LYS A 212 -13.53 8.53 13.03
N GLU A 213 -14.08 7.34 13.25
CA GLU A 213 -14.04 6.68 14.56
C GLU A 213 -12.60 6.44 15.05
N ARG A 214 -11.71 6.02 14.15
CA ARG A 214 -10.30 5.79 14.48
C ARG A 214 -9.55 7.09 14.71
N PHE A 215 -9.89 8.13 13.96
CA PHE A 215 -9.35 9.45 14.18
C PHE A 215 -9.72 9.97 15.57
N LYS A 216 -10.98 9.81 16.00
CA LYS A 216 -11.42 10.15 17.36
C LYS A 216 -10.58 9.42 18.42
N ASN A 217 -10.30 8.14 18.24
CA ASN A 217 -9.45 7.38 19.18
C ASN A 217 -8.01 7.90 19.20
N ILE A 218 -7.41 8.20 18.04
CA ILE A 218 -6.06 8.80 17.97
C ILE A 218 -6.01 10.15 18.70
N LEU A 219 -7.05 10.98 18.59
CA LEU A 219 -7.12 12.26 19.29
C LEU A 219 -7.24 12.08 20.81
N LYS A 220 -8.02 11.09 21.27
CA LYS A 220 -8.11 10.72 22.69
C LYS A 220 -6.77 10.27 23.25
N ASP A 221 -6.03 9.43 22.51
CA ASP A 221 -4.69 8.97 22.90
C ASP A 221 -3.69 10.14 22.98
N LYS A 222 -3.86 11.17 22.14
CA LYS A 222 -3.10 12.42 22.21
C LYS A 222 -3.57 13.39 23.31
N LYS A 223 -4.51 12.98 24.17
CA LYS A 223 -5.10 13.79 25.26
C LYS A 223 -5.73 15.10 24.78
N ILE A 224 -6.25 15.14 23.56
CA ILE A 224 -7.09 16.25 23.10
C ILE A 224 -8.42 16.20 23.86
N ARG A 225 -8.96 17.36 24.22
CA ARG A 225 -10.20 17.44 24.98
C ARG A 225 -11.39 16.85 24.20
N ASN A 226 -12.28 16.13 24.88
CA ASN A 226 -13.40 15.43 24.25
C ASN A 226 -14.37 16.36 23.51
N ASP A 227 -14.58 17.58 24.00
CA ASP A 227 -15.43 18.60 23.38
C ASP A 227 -14.92 19.05 21.99
N ILE A 228 -13.63 18.88 21.72
CA ILE A 228 -13.01 19.16 20.41
C ILE A 228 -13.10 17.93 19.48
N ILE A 229 -13.24 16.73 20.06
CA ILE A 229 -13.23 15.45 19.32
C ILE A 229 -14.62 15.09 18.78
N GLU A 230 -15.69 15.49 19.48
CA GLU A 230 -17.07 15.15 19.12
C GLU A 230 -17.55 15.77 17.81
#